data_AF-A0A2K5VWD0-F1
#
_entry.id   AF-A0A2K5VWD0-F1
#
_cell.length_a   1.000
_cell.length_b   1.000
_cell.length_c   1.000
_cell.angle_alpha   90.00
_cell.angle_beta   90.00
_cell.angle_gamma   90.00
#
_symmetry.space_group_name_H-M   'P 1'
#
loop_
_entity.id
_entity.type
_entity.pdbx_description
1 polymer ?
#
loop_
_entity_poly.entity_id
_entity_poly.type
_entity_poly.pdbx_seq_one_letter_code
_entity_poly.pdbx_strand_id
1 'polypeptide(L)'
;KAATRVSYVIRDEVEKYNRNGVNALQLDPALNRLFTAGRDSIIRIWSVNQHKQDPYIASMEHHTDWVNDIVLCCNGKTLISASSDTTVKVWNAHKGFCMSTLRTHKDYVKALAYAKDKELVASAGLDRQIFLWDVNTLTALTASNNTVTTSSLSGNKDSIYSLAMNQLGTIIVSGSTEKVLRVWDPRTCAKLMKLKGHTDNVKALLLNRDGTQCLSGSSDGTIRLWSLGQQRCIATYRVHDEGVWALQVNDAFTHVYSGGRDRKIYCTDLRNPDIRVLICEEKAPVLKMELDRSADPPPAIWVATTKSTVNKWTLKGIHNFRASGDYDNDCTNPITPLCTQPDQVIKGGASIIQCHILNDKRHILTKDTNNNVAYWDVLKVNAGFSSPDGSDPKLNLGGLLLQALLEYWPRTHVNPMDEEENEVNHVNGEQENRVQKGNGYFQVPPHTPVIFGEAGGRTLFRLLCRDSGGETESMLLNETVPQWVIDITVDKNMPKFNKIPFYLQPHASSGAKTLKKDRLSASDMLQVRKVMEHVYEKIINLDNESQTTSSSNNEKPGEQEKEEDIAVLAEEKIELLCQDQVLDPNMDLRTVKHFIWKSGGDLTLHYRQKST
;
A
#
# COMPACT_ATOMS: atom_id res chain seq x y z
N LYS A 1 16.98 -3.14 -16.51
CA LYS A 1 16.70 -2.70 -15.12
C LYS A 1 15.20 -2.64 -14.94
N ALA A 2 14.65 -3.10 -13.81
CA ALA A 2 13.22 -2.96 -13.53
C ALA A 2 12.86 -1.46 -13.50
N ALA A 3 11.66 -1.10 -13.96
CA ALA A 3 11.21 0.29 -13.90
C ALA A 3 10.99 0.69 -12.43
N THR A 4 11.63 1.79 -12.01
CA THR A 4 11.43 2.40 -10.69
C THR A 4 10.18 3.28 -10.72
N ARG A 5 9.34 3.16 -9.69
CA ARG A 5 8.13 3.95 -9.46
C ARG A 5 8.31 4.84 -8.23
N VAL A 6 7.68 6.00 -8.26
CA VAL A 6 7.49 6.87 -7.09
C VAL A 6 6.06 6.66 -6.60
N SER A 7 5.91 6.42 -5.30
CA SER A 7 4.62 6.28 -4.62
C SER A 7 4.59 7.19 -3.40
N TYR A 8 3.41 7.60 -2.97
CA TYR A 8 3.22 8.36 -1.74
C TYR A 8 1.90 7.99 -1.08
N VAL A 9 1.74 8.33 0.20
CA VAL A 9 0.55 7.96 0.98
C VAL A 9 -0.15 9.21 1.49
N ILE A 10 -1.41 9.41 1.11
CA ILE A 10 -2.27 10.45 1.69
C ILE A 10 -2.80 9.92 3.03
N ARG A 11 -2.39 10.56 4.12
CA ARG A 11 -2.73 10.17 5.49
C ARG A 11 -2.54 11.33 6.47
N ASP A 12 -3.00 11.14 7.69
CA ASP A 12 -2.61 12.01 8.80
C ASP A 12 -1.18 11.70 9.26
N GLU A 13 -0.55 12.65 9.96
CA GLU A 13 0.82 12.49 10.46
C GLU A 13 0.92 11.28 11.39
N VAL A 14 -0.03 11.15 12.32
CA VAL A 14 -0.08 10.04 13.27
C VAL A 14 -1.34 9.20 13.04
N GLU A 15 -1.17 8.02 12.44
CA GLU A 15 -2.24 7.04 12.28
C GLU A 15 -2.33 6.14 13.52
N LYS A 16 -2.89 6.71 14.59
CA LYS A 16 -2.92 6.10 15.94
C LYS A 16 -3.51 4.69 15.97
N TYR A 17 -4.55 4.44 15.18
CA TYR A 17 -5.27 3.17 15.15
C TYR A 17 -4.96 2.42 13.85
N ASN A 18 -5.02 1.08 13.90
CA ASN A 18 -4.89 0.27 12.69
C ASN A 18 -5.92 0.72 11.65
N ARG A 19 -5.49 0.97 10.42
CA ARG A 19 -6.33 1.37 9.29
C ARG A 19 -6.76 0.20 8.41
N ASN A 20 -6.37 -1.02 8.78
CA ASN A 20 -6.73 -2.28 8.14
C ASN A 20 -6.60 -3.43 9.16
N GLY A 21 -6.90 -4.67 8.76
CA GLY A 21 -6.78 -5.86 9.62
C GLY A 21 -5.39 -6.07 10.21
N VAL A 22 -5.30 -6.85 11.29
CA VAL A 22 -4.04 -7.14 12.00
C VAL A 22 -3.62 -8.57 11.70
N ASN A 23 -2.42 -8.77 11.17
CA ASN A 23 -1.94 -10.10 10.76
C ASN A 23 -1.24 -10.87 11.89
N ALA A 24 -0.60 -10.18 12.84
CA ALA A 24 0.15 -10.83 13.90
C ALA A 24 0.18 -9.99 15.18
N LEU A 25 0.41 -10.69 16.29
CA LEU A 25 0.42 -10.16 17.65
C LEU A 25 1.66 -10.71 18.39
N GLN A 26 2.26 -9.89 19.25
CA GLN A 26 3.26 -10.31 20.23
C GLN A 26 3.01 -9.59 21.55
N LEU A 27 3.04 -10.33 22.66
CA LEU A 27 2.87 -9.78 24.00
C LEU A 27 4.21 -9.75 24.74
N ASP A 28 4.58 -8.58 25.24
CA ASP A 28 5.63 -8.39 26.22
C ASP A 28 5.02 -8.44 27.63
N PRO A 29 5.22 -9.54 28.38
CA PRO A 29 4.69 -9.66 29.73
C PRO A 29 5.47 -8.83 30.75
N ALA A 30 6.72 -8.44 30.47
CA ALA A 30 7.53 -7.66 31.40
C ALA A 30 7.10 -6.20 31.43
N LEU A 31 6.74 -5.65 30.27
CA LEU A 31 6.30 -4.26 30.13
C LEU A 31 4.78 -4.08 29.99
N ASN A 32 4.02 -5.18 30.00
CA ASN A 32 2.59 -5.19 29.66
C ASN A 32 2.32 -4.42 28.35
N ARG A 33 3.04 -4.81 27.29
CA ARG A 33 2.92 -4.22 25.96
C ARG A 33 2.46 -5.24 24.92
N LEU A 34 1.45 -4.90 24.15
CA LEU A 34 1.04 -5.66 22.97
C LEU A 34 1.59 -4.96 21.73
N PHE A 35 2.18 -5.73 20.83
CA PHE A 35 2.57 -5.30 19.49
C PHE A 35 1.57 -5.83 18.48
N THR A 36 1.07 -4.97 17.60
CA THR A 36 0.16 -5.37 16.50
C THR A 36 0.83 -5.11 15.16
N ALA A 37 0.89 -6.11 14.29
CA ALA A 37 1.37 -5.99 12.92
C ALA A 37 0.21 -5.74 11.94
N GLY A 38 0.06 -4.50 11.50
CA GLY A 38 -1.04 -4.08 10.65
C GLY A 38 -0.86 -4.41 9.16
N ARG A 39 -1.97 -4.71 8.49
CA ARG A 39 -2.07 -4.70 7.02
C ARG A 39 -1.99 -3.29 6.42
N ASP A 40 -1.97 -2.26 7.26
CA ASP A 40 -1.72 -0.87 6.88
C ASP A 40 -0.23 -0.50 6.92
N SER A 41 0.66 -1.50 6.89
CA SER A 41 2.13 -1.41 6.90
C SER A 41 2.78 -0.88 8.18
N ILE A 42 2.00 -0.67 9.24
CA ILE A 42 2.47 -0.08 10.50
C ILE A 42 2.44 -1.14 11.62
N ILE A 43 3.50 -1.19 12.42
CA ILE A 43 3.51 -1.92 13.69
C ILE A 43 3.17 -0.94 14.80
N ARG A 44 2.26 -1.28 15.70
CA ARG A 44 1.87 -0.40 16.82
C ARG A 44 2.12 -1.05 18.16
N ILE A 45 2.49 -0.23 19.14
CA ILE A 45 2.73 -0.62 20.53
C ILE A 45 1.58 -0.12 21.39
N TRP A 46 1.01 -1.03 22.18
CA TRP A 46 -0.13 -0.76 23.05
C TRP A 46 0.19 -1.17 24.48
N SER A 47 -0.26 -0.41 25.46
CA SER A 47 -0.31 -0.85 26.85
C SER A 47 -1.52 -1.75 27.06
N VAL A 48 -1.33 -2.90 27.70
CA VAL A 48 -2.43 -3.81 28.07
C VAL A 48 -2.93 -3.62 29.50
N ASN A 49 -2.47 -2.59 30.19
CA ASN A 49 -2.95 -2.25 31.52
C ASN A 49 -4.38 -1.66 31.40
N GLN A 50 -5.38 -2.37 31.94
CA GLN A 50 -6.80 -2.03 31.80
C GLN A 50 -7.18 -0.63 32.35
N HIS A 51 -6.40 -0.09 33.29
CA HIS A 51 -6.66 1.23 33.88
C HIS A 51 -6.27 2.42 32.98
N LYS A 52 -5.56 2.19 31.87
CA LYS A 52 -5.23 3.26 30.92
C LYS A 52 -6.39 3.53 29.97
N GLN A 53 -6.90 4.76 29.99
CA GLN A 53 -7.96 5.21 29.09
C GLN A 53 -7.52 5.18 27.61
N ASP A 54 -6.25 5.51 27.34
CA ASP A 54 -5.65 5.42 26.02
C ASP A 54 -4.51 4.38 26.02
N PRO A 55 -4.70 3.22 25.35
CA PRO A 55 -3.68 2.18 25.33
C PRO A 55 -2.55 2.48 24.35
N TYR A 56 -2.66 3.46 23.45
CA TYR A 56 -1.63 3.73 22.44
C TYR A 56 -0.31 4.20 23.07
N ILE A 57 0.81 3.66 22.58
CA ILE A 57 2.16 4.09 22.99
C ILE A 57 2.92 4.71 21.81
N ALA A 58 3.07 3.96 20.71
CA ALA A 58 3.87 4.38 19.56
C ALA A 58 3.50 3.63 18.27
N SER A 59 3.89 4.21 17.13
CA SER A 59 3.84 3.59 15.81
C SER A 59 5.25 3.41 15.27
N MET A 60 5.54 2.23 14.73
CA MET A 60 6.83 1.84 14.15
C MET A 60 6.63 1.74 12.64
N GLU A 61 7.07 2.77 11.92
CA GLU A 61 6.75 2.95 10.50
C GLU A 61 8.00 2.82 9.62
N HIS A 62 8.02 1.82 8.76
CA HIS A 62 9.07 1.69 7.75
C HIS A 62 8.66 0.74 6.61
N HIS A 63 7.86 -0.29 6.92
CA HIS A 63 7.29 -1.15 5.89
C HIS A 63 6.33 -0.37 4.98
N THR A 64 6.23 -0.82 3.73
CA THR A 64 5.46 -0.16 2.66
C THR A 64 4.32 -1.02 2.14
N ASP A 65 4.16 -2.22 2.71
CA ASP A 65 3.07 -3.14 2.45
C ASP A 65 2.76 -3.92 3.75
N TRP A 66 1.84 -4.89 3.70
CA TRP A 66 1.35 -5.62 4.85
C TRP A 66 2.49 -6.21 5.69
N VAL A 67 2.49 -5.93 6.99
CA VAL A 67 3.33 -6.66 7.94
C VAL A 67 2.63 -7.99 8.23
N ASN A 68 3.20 -9.09 7.76
CA ASN A 68 2.58 -10.42 7.80
C ASN A 68 2.84 -11.14 9.12
N ASP A 69 4.01 -10.95 9.74
CA ASP A 69 4.35 -11.58 11.02
C ASP A 69 5.35 -10.74 11.81
N ILE A 70 5.35 -10.91 13.13
CA ILE A 70 6.29 -10.28 14.05
C ILE A 70 6.72 -11.25 15.15
N VAL A 71 7.98 -11.16 15.57
CA VAL A 71 8.55 -11.91 16.69
C VAL A 71 9.19 -10.93 17.66
N LEU A 72 8.87 -11.05 18.94
CA LEU A 72 9.53 -10.32 20.01
C LEU A 72 10.60 -11.21 20.65
N CYS A 73 11.86 -10.76 20.63
CA CYS A 73 13.03 -11.52 21.05
C CYS A 73 13.91 -10.71 22.03
N CYS A 74 14.97 -11.34 22.56
CA CYS A 74 15.90 -10.72 23.52
C CYS A 74 15.21 -10.09 24.73
N ASN A 75 14.23 -10.79 25.31
CA ASN A 75 13.41 -10.33 26.45
C ASN A 75 12.72 -8.98 26.20
N GLY A 76 12.11 -8.81 25.03
CA GLY A 76 11.31 -7.61 24.71
C GLY A 76 12.10 -6.46 24.11
N LYS A 77 13.44 -6.56 24.05
CA LYS A 77 14.30 -5.48 23.53
C LYS A 77 14.27 -5.35 22.01
N THR A 78 14.14 -6.48 21.32
CA THR A 78 14.25 -6.56 19.86
C THR A 78 12.96 -7.10 19.28
N LEU A 79 12.50 -6.51 18.19
CA LEU A 79 11.40 -7.04 17.39
C LEU A 79 11.91 -7.31 15.98
N ILE A 80 11.48 -8.43 15.39
CA ILE A 80 11.72 -8.77 13.99
C ILE A 80 10.37 -8.83 13.29
N SER A 81 10.27 -8.22 12.11
CA SER A 81 9.05 -8.20 11.31
C SER A 81 9.28 -8.72 9.89
N ALA A 82 8.25 -9.35 9.33
CA ALA A 82 8.21 -9.85 7.96
C ALA A 82 7.08 -9.17 7.20
N SER A 83 7.33 -8.73 5.96
CA SER A 83 6.37 -7.94 5.18
C SER A 83 6.20 -8.41 3.74
N SER A 84 5.05 -8.04 3.16
CA SER A 84 4.78 -8.17 1.72
C SER A 84 5.64 -7.22 0.87
N ASP A 85 6.34 -6.25 1.45
CA ASP A 85 7.35 -5.44 0.74
C ASP A 85 8.67 -6.18 0.46
N THR A 86 8.65 -7.51 0.62
CA THR A 86 9.74 -8.48 0.46
C THR A 86 10.89 -8.33 1.46
N THR A 87 10.72 -7.54 2.52
CA THR A 87 11.78 -7.32 3.52
C THR A 87 11.48 -7.95 4.88
N VAL A 88 12.57 -8.29 5.57
CA VAL A 88 12.56 -8.52 7.01
C VAL A 88 13.24 -7.33 7.68
N LYS A 89 12.64 -6.78 8.74
CA LYS A 89 13.20 -5.64 9.47
C LYS A 89 13.49 -5.98 10.92
N VAL A 90 14.57 -5.41 11.42
CA VAL A 90 15.02 -5.53 12.82
C VAL A 90 14.77 -4.20 13.50
N TRP A 91 14.15 -4.24 14.68
CA TRP A 91 13.69 -3.05 15.38
C TRP A 91 14.17 -3.04 16.82
N ASN A 92 14.45 -1.83 17.30
CA ASN A 92 14.49 -1.60 18.74
C ASN A 92 13.05 -1.49 19.25
N ALA A 93 12.55 -2.51 19.95
CA ALA A 93 11.16 -2.58 20.37
C ALA A 93 10.82 -1.63 21.53
N HIS A 94 11.82 -1.23 22.32
CA HIS A 94 11.62 -0.28 23.42
C HIS A 94 11.50 1.16 22.92
N LYS A 95 12.35 1.53 21.95
CA LYS A 95 12.43 2.89 21.39
C LYS A 95 11.56 3.08 20.15
N GLY A 96 11.15 2.00 19.48
CA GLY A 96 10.18 2.04 18.39
C GLY A 96 10.75 2.46 17.02
N PHE A 97 12.04 2.19 16.73
CA PHE A 97 12.65 2.52 15.43
C PHE A 97 13.28 1.30 14.75
N CYS A 98 13.37 1.36 13.42
CA CYS A 98 13.98 0.32 12.59
C CYS A 98 15.51 0.46 12.61
N MET A 99 16.22 -0.61 12.96
CA MET A 99 17.68 -0.67 13.01
C MET A 99 18.28 -1.18 11.70
N SER A 100 17.64 -2.15 11.05
CA SER A 100 18.19 -2.80 9.84
C SER A 100 17.09 -3.37 8.95
N THR A 101 17.38 -3.44 7.64
CA THR A 101 16.48 -4.03 6.64
C THR A 101 17.20 -5.13 5.87
N LEU A 102 16.72 -6.37 6.02
CA LEU A 102 17.23 -7.55 5.34
C LEU A 102 16.44 -7.75 4.04
N ARG A 103 17.16 -7.84 2.92
CA ARG A 103 16.60 -7.81 1.55
C ARG A 103 16.90 -9.09 0.77
N THR A 104 16.93 -10.22 1.46
CA THR A 104 17.28 -11.53 0.87
C THR A 104 16.09 -12.21 0.20
N HIS A 105 14.88 -11.98 0.72
CA HIS A 105 13.66 -12.50 0.14
C HIS A 105 13.31 -11.78 -1.17
N LYS A 106 12.73 -12.55 -2.10
CA LYS A 106 12.41 -12.09 -3.47
C LYS A 106 10.91 -11.93 -3.73
N ASP A 107 10.10 -12.26 -2.75
CA ASP A 107 8.65 -12.18 -2.76
C ASP A 107 8.17 -11.97 -1.32
N TYR A 108 6.85 -11.94 -1.08
CA TYR A 108 6.26 -11.59 0.19
C TYR A 108 6.75 -12.52 1.31
N VAL A 109 7.28 -11.94 2.38
CA VAL A 109 7.69 -12.69 3.57
C VAL A 109 6.46 -12.90 4.43
N LYS A 110 6.05 -14.16 4.62
CA LYS A 110 4.74 -14.53 5.18
C LYS A 110 4.79 -14.95 6.64
N ALA A 111 5.89 -15.53 7.09
CA ALA A 111 5.97 -16.14 8.41
C ALA A 111 7.36 -15.98 9.02
N LEU A 112 7.38 -15.83 10.34
CA LEU A 112 8.57 -15.90 11.16
C LEU A 112 8.48 -17.08 12.13
N ALA A 113 9.63 -17.60 12.54
CA ALA A 113 9.73 -18.59 13.61
C ALA A 113 10.88 -18.23 14.55
N TYR A 114 10.78 -18.62 15.82
CA TYR A 114 11.71 -18.19 16.86
C TYR A 114 12.08 -19.33 17.81
N ALA A 115 13.37 -19.53 18.03
CA ALA A 115 13.91 -20.35 19.10
C ALA A 115 14.53 -19.47 20.18
N LYS A 116 13.79 -19.31 21.28
CA LYS A 116 14.14 -18.43 22.40
C LYS A 116 15.50 -18.76 23.02
N ASP A 117 15.80 -20.02 23.27
CA ASP A 117 17.00 -20.42 24.01
C ASP A 117 18.30 -20.22 23.20
N LYS A 118 18.17 -19.95 21.89
CA LYS A 118 19.28 -19.67 20.98
C LYS A 118 19.25 -18.25 20.40
N GLU A 119 18.23 -17.47 20.71
CA GLU A 119 17.95 -16.20 20.04
C GLU A 119 18.08 -16.30 18.51
N LEU A 120 17.48 -17.37 17.96
CA LEU A 120 17.52 -17.67 16.53
C LEU A 120 16.14 -17.44 15.92
N VAL A 121 16.09 -16.65 14.84
CA VAL A 121 14.87 -16.39 14.08
C VAL A 121 14.99 -16.96 12.68
N ALA A 122 13.88 -17.46 12.14
CA ALA A 122 13.78 -17.85 10.75
C ALA A 122 12.70 -17.03 10.05
N SER A 123 12.91 -16.73 8.77
CA SER A 123 11.92 -16.06 7.91
C SER A 123 11.62 -16.89 6.67
N ALA A 124 10.35 -16.91 6.25
CA ALA A 124 9.90 -17.66 5.09
C ALA A 124 8.79 -16.93 4.34
N GLY A 125 8.67 -17.18 3.03
CA GLY A 125 7.73 -16.46 2.19
C GLY A 125 7.29 -17.18 0.92
N LEU A 126 6.68 -16.40 0.02
CA LEU A 126 6.16 -16.87 -1.26
C LEU A 126 7.28 -17.27 -2.24
N ASP A 127 8.50 -16.78 -2.00
CA ASP A 127 9.72 -17.13 -2.73
C ASP A 127 10.25 -18.54 -2.42
N ARG A 128 9.56 -19.27 -1.52
CA ARG A 128 9.83 -20.68 -1.16
C ARG A 128 11.13 -20.87 -0.39
N GLN A 129 11.81 -19.78 -0.04
CA GLN A 129 13.05 -19.79 0.70
C GLN A 129 12.78 -19.67 2.20
N ILE A 130 13.66 -20.27 2.99
CA ILE A 130 13.71 -20.05 4.44
C ILE A 130 15.12 -19.56 4.77
N PHE A 131 15.24 -18.44 5.45
CA PHE A 131 16.51 -17.92 5.94
C PHE A 131 16.56 -18.00 7.46
N LEU A 132 17.74 -18.30 8.01
CA LEU A 132 18.02 -18.34 9.44
C LEU A 132 18.87 -17.14 9.83
N TRP A 133 18.55 -16.56 10.98
CA TRP A 133 19.12 -15.31 11.47
C TRP A 133 19.42 -15.40 12.96
N ASP A 134 20.70 -15.29 13.32
CA ASP A 134 21.07 -15.04 14.72
C ASP A 134 20.75 -13.59 15.08
N VAL A 135 19.84 -13.41 16.05
CA VAL A 135 19.38 -12.09 16.46
C VAL A 135 20.53 -11.27 17.05
N ASN A 136 21.48 -11.89 17.76
CA ASN A 136 22.60 -11.17 18.35
C ASN A 136 23.49 -10.56 17.26
N THR A 137 23.82 -11.34 16.23
CA THR A 137 24.52 -10.85 15.03
C THR A 137 23.77 -9.70 14.37
N LEU A 138 22.44 -9.82 14.19
CA LEU A 138 21.62 -8.76 13.59
C LEU A 138 21.61 -7.47 14.41
N THR A 139 21.56 -7.56 15.75
CA THR A 139 21.55 -6.38 16.62
C THR A 139 22.93 -5.72 16.76
N ALA A 140 24.00 -6.41 16.38
CA ALA A 140 25.37 -5.90 16.39
C ALA A 140 25.77 -5.22 15.06
N LEU A 141 24.87 -5.15 14.08
CA LEU A 141 25.13 -4.47 12.82
C LEU A 141 25.30 -2.96 13.02
N THR A 142 26.31 -2.39 12.36
CA THR A 142 26.62 -0.96 12.37
C THR A 142 26.90 -0.49 10.94
N ALA A 143 27.10 0.82 10.74
CA ALA A 143 27.52 1.34 9.43
C ALA A 143 28.85 0.73 8.95
N SER A 144 29.76 0.38 9.87
CA SER A 144 31.05 -0.26 9.56
C SER A 144 31.00 -1.79 9.50
N ASN A 145 29.97 -2.41 10.09
CA ASN A 145 29.75 -3.86 10.06
C ASN A 145 28.33 -4.17 9.57
N ASN A 146 28.14 -4.12 8.25
CA ASN A 146 26.85 -4.23 7.58
C ASN A 146 26.66 -5.55 6.81
N THR A 147 27.57 -6.51 6.98
CA THR A 147 27.50 -7.82 6.31
C THR A 147 26.79 -8.83 7.20
N VAL A 148 25.85 -9.58 6.62
CA VAL A 148 25.13 -10.66 7.31
C VAL A 148 25.32 -11.95 6.53
N THR A 149 25.85 -12.99 7.18
CA THR A 149 25.93 -14.32 6.59
C THR A 149 24.55 -14.97 6.60
N THR A 150 24.06 -15.38 5.43
CA THR A 150 22.75 -16.00 5.29
C THR A 150 22.87 -17.52 5.27
N SER A 151 22.24 -18.20 6.24
CA SER A 151 21.98 -19.64 6.16
C SER A 151 20.58 -19.86 5.60
N SER A 152 20.44 -20.76 4.62
CA SER A 152 19.13 -21.02 3.97
C SER A 152 18.76 -22.50 3.98
N LEU A 153 17.47 -22.78 4.14
CA LEU A 153 16.92 -24.13 4.05
C LEU A 153 16.21 -24.30 2.71
N SER A 154 16.63 -25.32 1.97
CA SER A 154 16.05 -25.65 0.66
C SER A 154 15.06 -26.81 0.74
N GLY A 155 14.19 -26.90 -0.27
CA GLY A 155 13.39 -28.09 -0.55
C GLY A 155 11.88 -27.88 -0.64
N ASN A 156 11.35 -26.74 -0.18
CA ASN A 156 9.95 -26.37 -0.40
C ASN A 156 9.69 -26.26 -1.90
N LYS A 157 8.60 -26.87 -2.38
CA LYS A 157 8.24 -26.82 -3.80
C LYS A 157 7.28 -25.69 -4.14
N ASP A 158 6.62 -25.14 -3.12
CA ASP A 158 5.58 -24.13 -3.26
C ASP A 158 5.66 -23.07 -2.15
N SER A 159 4.86 -22.02 -2.27
CA SER A 159 4.88 -20.84 -1.40
C SER A 159 4.60 -21.19 0.07
N ILE A 160 5.42 -20.65 0.98
CA ILE A 160 5.36 -20.94 2.41
C ILE A 160 4.44 -19.93 3.09
N TYR A 161 3.52 -20.44 3.92
CA TYR A 161 2.52 -19.63 4.63
C TYR A 161 2.67 -19.69 6.15
N SER A 162 3.35 -20.70 6.68
CA SER A 162 3.59 -20.85 8.11
C SER A 162 4.97 -21.43 8.39
N LEU A 163 5.52 -21.05 9.53
CA LEU A 163 6.83 -21.47 10.00
C LEU A 163 6.78 -21.62 11.52
N ALA A 164 7.40 -22.66 12.07
CA ALA A 164 7.55 -22.83 13.50
C ALA A 164 8.92 -23.43 13.83
N MET A 165 9.49 -23.01 14.95
CA MET A 165 10.74 -23.54 15.49
C MET A 165 10.48 -23.88 16.96
N ASN A 166 11.07 -24.95 17.46
CA ASN A 166 10.95 -25.27 18.88
C ASN A 166 11.86 -24.36 19.73
N GLN A 167 11.56 -24.24 21.02
CA GLN A 167 12.27 -23.32 21.91
C GLN A 167 13.79 -23.58 21.96
N LEU A 168 14.21 -24.85 21.89
CA LEU A 168 15.61 -25.25 21.92
C LEU A 168 16.38 -24.97 20.62
N GLY A 169 15.68 -24.65 19.52
CA GLY A 169 16.28 -24.42 18.20
C GLY A 169 16.89 -25.67 17.57
N THR A 170 16.24 -26.82 17.75
CA THR A 170 16.68 -28.12 17.20
C THR A 170 15.84 -28.58 16.02
N ILE A 171 14.61 -28.07 15.88
CA ILE A 171 13.66 -28.43 14.84
C ILE A 171 13.00 -27.17 14.29
N ILE A 172 12.93 -27.08 12.96
CA ILE A 172 12.10 -26.10 12.25
C ILE A 172 11.16 -26.83 11.28
N VAL A 173 9.91 -26.38 11.23
CA VAL A 173 8.85 -26.91 10.37
C VAL A 173 8.27 -25.80 9.50
N SER A 174 8.07 -26.08 8.21
CA SER A 174 7.35 -25.21 7.29
C SER A 174 6.01 -25.81 6.86
N GLY A 175 5.02 -24.93 6.67
CA GLY A 175 3.70 -25.23 6.12
C GLY A 175 3.45 -24.37 4.88
N SER A 176 2.93 -24.99 3.83
CA SER A 176 2.83 -24.38 2.50
C SER A 176 1.59 -24.85 1.74
N THR A 177 1.37 -24.28 0.56
CA THR A 177 0.40 -24.78 -0.42
C THR A 177 0.79 -26.13 -1.03
N GLU A 178 2.00 -26.66 -0.73
CA GLU A 178 2.38 -28.05 -1.03
C GLU A 178 1.58 -29.05 -0.16
N LYS A 179 0.86 -28.59 0.88
CA LYS A 179 0.02 -29.40 1.80
C LYS A 179 0.82 -30.37 2.69
N VAL A 180 2.13 -30.45 2.48
CA VAL A 180 3.10 -31.28 3.21
C VAL A 180 3.87 -30.40 4.17
N LEU A 181 4.03 -30.85 5.41
CA LEU A 181 4.94 -30.20 6.35
C LEU A 181 6.35 -30.71 6.09
N ARG A 182 7.31 -29.81 6.03
CA ARG A 182 8.73 -30.16 5.86
C ARG A 182 9.49 -29.78 7.11
N VAL A 183 10.43 -30.63 7.49
CA VAL A 183 11.12 -30.53 8.78
C VAL A 183 12.62 -30.55 8.55
N TRP A 184 13.34 -29.66 9.22
CA TRP A 184 14.80 -29.56 9.18
C TRP A 184 15.38 -29.42 10.57
N ASP A 185 16.66 -29.73 10.68
CA ASP A 185 17.51 -29.28 11.77
C ASP A 185 18.14 -27.93 11.37
N PRO A 186 17.85 -26.82 12.07
CA PRO A 186 18.36 -25.50 11.70
C PRO A 186 19.87 -25.34 11.95
N ARG A 187 20.50 -26.22 12.73
CA ARG A 187 21.93 -26.15 13.07
C ARG A 187 22.80 -26.72 11.94
N THR A 188 22.31 -27.76 11.29
CA THR A 188 23.00 -28.48 10.20
C THR A 188 22.39 -28.19 8.83
N CYS A 189 21.25 -27.50 8.79
CA CYS A 189 20.40 -27.33 7.60
C CYS A 189 19.93 -28.65 6.97
N ALA A 190 20.04 -29.78 7.70
CA ALA A 190 19.69 -31.09 7.20
C ALA A 190 18.17 -31.28 7.12
N LYS A 191 17.70 -31.89 6.03
CA LYS A 191 16.30 -32.30 5.86
C LYS A 191 16.05 -33.53 6.73
N LEU A 192 15.08 -33.47 7.63
CA LEU A 192 14.76 -34.56 8.54
C LEU A 192 13.63 -35.45 8.01
N MET A 193 12.48 -34.86 7.68
CA MET A 193 11.29 -35.62 7.24
C MET A 193 10.30 -34.75 6.47
N LYS A 194 9.29 -35.42 5.89
CA LYS A 194 8.12 -34.81 5.25
C LYS A 194 6.86 -35.46 5.82
N LEU A 195 5.97 -34.66 6.40
CA LEU A 195 4.73 -35.15 6.99
C LEU A 195 3.56 -34.86 6.05
N LYS A 196 2.98 -35.93 5.50
CA LYS A 196 1.82 -35.87 4.59
C LYS A 196 0.54 -36.15 5.37
N GLY A 197 -0.51 -35.40 5.07
CA GLY A 197 -1.84 -35.67 5.62
C GLY A 197 -2.84 -34.55 5.43
N HIS A 198 -2.42 -33.28 5.46
CA HIS A 198 -3.30 -32.17 5.10
C HIS A 198 -3.67 -32.21 3.61
N THR A 199 -4.85 -31.68 3.30
CA THR A 199 -5.42 -31.65 1.94
C THR A 199 -5.47 -30.25 1.34
N ASP A 200 -5.06 -29.24 2.11
CA ASP A 200 -4.96 -27.84 1.69
C ASP A 200 -3.82 -27.11 2.43
N ASN A 201 -3.64 -25.82 2.12
CA ASN A 201 -2.60 -24.94 2.62
C ASN A 201 -2.54 -24.88 4.16
N VAL A 202 -1.35 -25.07 4.71
CA VAL A 202 -1.08 -25.05 6.16
C VAL A 202 -0.67 -23.66 6.60
N LYS A 203 -1.50 -23.02 7.43
CA LYS A 203 -1.34 -21.60 7.82
C LYS A 203 -0.97 -21.38 9.28
N ALA A 204 -1.05 -22.40 10.13
CA ALA A 204 -0.59 -22.33 11.51
C ALA A 204 0.24 -23.56 11.87
N LEU A 205 1.35 -23.33 12.57
CA LEU A 205 2.25 -24.37 13.07
C LEU A 205 2.68 -24.01 14.49
N LEU A 206 2.74 -25.03 15.35
CA LEU A 206 3.32 -24.95 16.69
C LEU A 206 4.17 -26.20 16.94
N LEU A 207 5.25 -26.02 17.68
CA LEU A 207 6.08 -27.11 18.18
C LEU A 207 6.06 -27.09 19.71
N ASN A 208 6.10 -28.27 20.31
CA ASN A 208 6.38 -28.37 21.74
C ASN A 208 7.85 -28.04 22.03
N ARG A 209 8.18 -27.81 23.31
CA ARG A 209 9.50 -27.30 23.73
C ARG A 209 10.68 -28.15 23.24
N ASP A 210 10.58 -29.47 23.38
CA ASP A 210 11.60 -30.44 22.99
C ASP A 210 11.63 -30.74 21.48
N GLY A 211 10.61 -30.31 20.72
CA GLY A 211 10.50 -30.55 19.29
C GLY A 211 10.20 -32.01 18.95
N THR A 212 9.47 -32.73 19.80
CA THR A 212 9.03 -34.11 19.54
C THR A 212 7.62 -34.20 18.95
N GLN A 213 6.80 -33.16 19.14
CA GLN A 213 5.44 -33.07 18.61
C GLN A 213 5.20 -31.73 17.90
N CYS A 214 4.35 -31.78 16.88
CA CYS A 214 3.92 -30.60 16.13
C CYS A 214 2.39 -30.54 16.05
N LEU A 215 1.83 -29.34 16.21
CA LEU A 215 0.44 -29.04 15.87
C LEU A 215 0.41 -28.23 14.58
N SER A 216 -0.54 -28.54 13.69
CA SER A 216 -0.75 -27.79 12.46
C SER A 216 -2.22 -27.51 12.20
N GLY A 217 -2.51 -26.28 11.74
CA GLY A 217 -3.84 -25.82 11.34
C GLY A 217 -3.84 -25.51 9.84
N SER A 218 -4.82 -26.05 9.12
CA SER A 218 -4.89 -25.95 7.67
C SER A 218 -6.20 -25.36 7.18
N SER A 219 -6.13 -24.84 5.94
CA SER A 219 -7.28 -24.37 5.18
C SER A 219 -8.29 -25.50 4.87
N ASP A 220 -7.90 -26.77 5.08
CA ASP A 220 -8.79 -27.93 5.00
C ASP A 220 -9.75 -28.09 6.20
N GLY A 221 -9.74 -27.14 7.14
CA GLY A 221 -10.60 -27.12 8.33
C GLY A 221 -10.13 -28.04 9.46
N THR A 222 -8.99 -28.73 9.29
CA THR A 222 -8.47 -29.65 10.30
C THR A 222 -7.31 -29.07 11.09
N ILE A 223 -7.22 -29.51 12.35
CA ILE A 223 -6.02 -29.41 13.18
C ILE A 223 -5.41 -30.80 13.26
N ARG A 224 -4.09 -30.92 13.10
CA ARG A 224 -3.40 -32.21 13.22
C ARG A 224 -2.32 -32.16 14.27
N LEU A 225 -2.22 -33.24 15.05
CA LEU A 225 -1.12 -33.51 15.94
C LEU A 225 -0.19 -34.54 15.29
N TRP A 226 1.10 -34.25 15.27
CA TRP A 226 2.13 -35.06 14.66
C TRP A 226 3.14 -35.52 15.70
N SER A 227 3.53 -36.79 15.65
CA SER A 227 4.72 -37.28 16.33
C SER A 227 5.90 -37.21 15.37
N LEU A 228 6.93 -36.44 15.70
CA LEU A 228 8.13 -36.31 14.87
C LEU A 228 9.04 -37.53 14.99
N GLY A 229 9.07 -38.19 16.16
CA GLY A 229 9.76 -39.47 16.32
C GLY A 229 9.15 -40.61 15.47
N GLN A 230 7.81 -40.67 15.40
CA GLN A 230 7.11 -41.66 14.56
C GLN A 230 6.90 -41.18 13.11
N GLN A 231 7.25 -39.93 12.79
CA GLN A 231 7.08 -39.29 11.48
C GLN A 231 5.67 -39.41 10.88
N ARG A 232 4.63 -39.34 11.73
CA ARG A 232 3.23 -39.50 11.30
C ARG A 232 2.26 -38.61 12.06
N CYS A 233 1.09 -38.43 11.45
CA CYS A 233 -0.06 -37.86 12.14
C CYS A 233 -0.57 -38.86 13.18
N ILE A 234 -0.77 -38.40 14.42
CA ILE A 234 -1.28 -39.23 15.52
C ILE A 234 -2.70 -38.84 15.93
N ALA A 235 -3.17 -37.64 15.61
CA ALA A 235 -4.57 -37.24 15.79
C ALA A 235 -4.99 -36.16 14.78
N THR A 236 -6.28 -36.11 14.44
CA THR A 236 -6.90 -35.10 13.58
C THR A 236 -8.18 -34.59 14.23
N TYR A 237 -8.25 -33.29 14.48
CA TYR A 237 -9.38 -32.62 15.12
C TYR A 237 -10.17 -31.83 14.07
N ARG A 238 -11.50 -32.01 14.07
CA ARG A 238 -12.45 -31.33 13.17
C ARG A 238 -13.44 -30.54 14.00
N VAL A 239 -12.97 -29.38 14.47
CA VAL A 239 -13.76 -28.48 15.32
C VAL A 239 -14.24 -27.24 14.57
N HIS A 240 -13.70 -26.99 13.38
CA HIS A 240 -14.00 -25.83 12.54
C HIS A 240 -14.74 -26.26 11.26
N ASP A 241 -15.62 -25.38 10.78
CA ASP A 241 -16.41 -25.59 9.56
C ASP A 241 -15.66 -25.09 8.31
N GLU A 242 -14.69 -24.19 8.50
CA GLU A 242 -13.85 -23.61 7.46
C GLU A 242 -12.36 -23.65 7.86
N GLY A 243 -11.48 -23.10 7.02
CA GLY A 243 -10.03 -23.15 7.23
C GLY A 243 -9.53 -22.57 8.55
N VAL A 244 -8.64 -23.32 9.23
CA VAL A 244 -7.97 -22.95 10.48
C VAL A 244 -6.69 -22.17 10.17
N TRP A 245 -6.58 -20.95 10.68
CA TRP A 245 -5.50 -20.02 10.31
C TRP A 245 -4.60 -19.61 11.47
N ALA A 246 -5.08 -19.73 12.71
CA ALA A 246 -4.34 -19.40 13.91
C ALA A 246 -4.42 -20.54 14.93
N LEU A 247 -3.29 -20.84 15.57
CA LEU A 247 -3.21 -21.77 16.68
C LEU A 247 -2.40 -21.14 17.81
N GLN A 248 -2.78 -21.46 19.05
CA GLN A 248 -1.99 -21.28 20.26
C GLN A 248 -2.08 -22.56 21.11
N VAL A 249 -1.14 -22.75 22.03
CA VAL A 249 -1.12 -23.91 22.93
C VAL A 249 -0.62 -23.49 24.31
N ASN A 250 -1.16 -24.11 25.36
CA ASN A 250 -0.65 -23.94 26.73
C ASN A 250 0.74 -24.57 26.90
N ASP A 251 1.43 -24.21 27.98
CA ASP A 251 2.83 -24.62 28.20
C ASP A 251 2.99 -26.14 28.35
N ALA A 252 1.98 -26.82 28.89
CA ALA A 252 1.94 -28.28 28.99
C ALA A 252 1.73 -29.01 27.65
N PHE A 253 1.44 -28.29 26.56
CA PHE A 253 1.12 -28.86 25.25
C PHE A 253 -0.06 -29.84 25.28
N THR A 254 -1.10 -29.53 26.05
CA THR A 254 -2.29 -30.39 26.25
C THR A 254 -3.59 -29.78 25.75
N HIS A 255 -3.66 -28.45 25.65
CA HIS A 255 -4.83 -27.72 25.20
C HIS A 255 -4.46 -26.83 24.03
N VAL A 256 -5.11 -27.04 22.89
CA VAL A 256 -4.94 -26.23 21.69
C VAL A 256 -6.07 -25.22 21.58
N TYR A 257 -5.69 -23.97 21.31
CA TYR A 257 -6.59 -22.88 21.01
C TYR A 257 -6.56 -22.65 19.51
N SER A 258 -7.72 -22.65 18.85
CA SER A 258 -7.80 -22.59 17.39
C SER A 258 -8.84 -21.59 16.92
N GLY A 259 -8.52 -20.91 15.81
CA GLY A 259 -9.38 -19.93 15.17
C GLY A 259 -9.06 -19.79 13.69
N GLY A 260 -10.04 -19.36 12.90
CA GLY A 260 -9.83 -19.18 11.47
C GLY A 260 -10.98 -18.49 10.77
N ARG A 261 -11.30 -18.99 9.57
CA ARG A 261 -12.22 -18.35 8.62
C ARG A 261 -13.66 -18.29 9.13
N ASP A 262 -14.08 -19.33 9.85
CA ASP A 262 -15.42 -19.46 10.45
C ASP A 262 -15.64 -18.57 11.69
N ARG A 263 -14.62 -17.80 12.11
CA ARG A 263 -14.65 -16.79 13.19
C ARG A 263 -14.81 -17.35 14.60
N LYS A 264 -15.13 -18.64 14.74
CA LYS A 264 -15.25 -19.31 16.03
C LYS A 264 -13.86 -19.54 16.62
N ILE A 265 -13.74 -19.45 17.94
CA ILE A 265 -12.49 -19.74 18.65
C ILE A 265 -12.76 -20.85 19.65
N TYR A 266 -12.02 -21.96 19.52
CA TYR A 266 -12.18 -23.12 20.39
C TYR A 266 -10.93 -23.36 21.25
N CYS A 267 -11.13 -23.90 22.44
CA CYS A 267 -10.10 -24.61 23.20
C CYS A 267 -10.44 -26.11 23.22
N THR A 268 -9.51 -26.96 22.78
CA THR A 268 -9.72 -28.41 22.63
C THR A 268 -8.65 -29.18 23.44
N ASP A 269 -9.05 -30.19 24.22
CA ASP A 269 -8.09 -31.13 24.82
C ASP A 269 -7.49 -32.02 23.74
N LEU A 270 -6.16 -32.08 23.68
CA LEU A 270 -5.46 -32.94 22.72
C LEU A 270 -5.56 -34.42 23.09
N ARG A 271 -5.88 -34.75 24.35
CA ARG A 271 -6.04 -36.15 24.81
C ARG A 271 -7.47 -36.64 24.65
N ASN A 272 -8.45 -35.74 24.75
CA ASN A 272 -9.86 -36.06 24.58
C ASN A 272 -10.56 -34.98 23.72
N PRO A 273 -10.67 -35.19 22.40
CA PRO A 273 -11.18 -34.18 21.46
C PRO A 273 -12.66 -33.88 21.61
N ASP A 274 -13.41 -34.74 22.31
CA ASP A 274 -14.82 -34.48 22.63
C ASP A 274 -14.94 -33.33 23.63
N ILE A 275 -13.87 -33.08 24.41
CA ILE A 275 -13.84 -31.98 25.34
C ILE A 275 -13.31 -30.71 24.66
N ARG A 276 -14.25 -29.96 24.10
CA ARG A 276 -14.01 -28.67 23.47
C ARG A 276 -14.88 -27.58 24.08
N VAL A 277 -14.34 -26.37 24.18
CA VAL A 277 -15.07 -25.18 24.64
C VAL A 277 -15.05 -24.14 23.53
N LEU A 278 -16.23 -23.66 23.12
CA LEU A 278 -16.34 -22.47 22.29
C LEU A 278 -16.04 -21.26 23.19
N ILE A 279 -14.92 -20.58 22.97
CA ILE A 279 -14.53 -19.40 23.75
C ILE A 279 -15.41 -18.22 23.35
N CYS A 280 -15.45 -17.92 22.06
CA CYS A 280 -16.24 -16.84 21.49
C CYS A 280 -16.40 -17.02 19.97
N GLU A 281 -17.27 -16.19 19.39
CA GLU A 281 -17.35 -15.99 17.94
C GLU A 281 -16.96 -14.54 17.63
N GLU A 282 -15.91 -14.36 16.83
CA GLU A 282 -15.43 -13.04 16.42
C GLU A 282 -16.29 -12.40 15.33
N LYS A 283 -16.20 -11.07 15.21
CA LYS A 283 -16.97 -10.33 14.18
C LYS A 283 -16.39 -10.46 12.77
N ALA A 284 -15.23 -11.11 12.62
CA ALA A 284 -14.51 -11.27 11.37
C ALA A 284 -13.55 -12.48 11.45
N PRO A 285 -13.11 -13.03 10.30
CA PRO A 285 -12.14 -14.12 10.27
C PRO A 285 -10.90 -13.87 11.13
N VAL A 286 -10.54 -14.85 11.95
CA VAL A 286 -9.39 -14.80 12.86
C VAL A 286 -8.11 -15.04 12.06
N LEU A 287 -7.13 -14.15 12.21
CA LEU A 287 -5.85 -14.20 11.51
C LEU A 287 -4.71 -14.68 12.41
N LYS A 288 -4.69 -14.23 13.67
CA LYS A 288 -3.69 -14.61 14.67
C LYS A 288 -4.28 -14.49 16.07
N MET A 289 -3.72 -15.25 17.00
CA MET A 289 -4.03 -15.17 18.42
C MET A 289 -2.74 -15.19 19.23
N GLU A 290 -2.75 -14.56 20.39
CA GLU A 290 -1.62 -14.55 21.34
C GLU A 290 -2.14 -14.76 22.76
N LEU A 291 -1.68 -15.82 23.43
CA LEU A 291 -2.09 -16.13 24.79
C LEU A 291 -1.44 -15.15 25.78
N ASP A 292 -2.21 -14.72 26.77
CA ASP A 292 -1.66 -14.13 27.98
C ASP A 292 -1.03 -15.26 28.79
N ARG A 293 0.31 -15.31 28.87
CA ARG A 293 1.06 -16.38 29.55
C ARG A 293 1.50 -15.99 30.98
N SER A 294 0.79 -15.04 31.60
CA SER A 294 1.10 -14.59 32.96
C SER A 294 0.73 -15.60 34.07
N ALA A 295 -0.12 -16.58 33.76
CA ALA A 295 -0.48 -17.68 34.66
C ALA A 295 -0.77 -18.98 33.88
N ASP A 296 -0.78 -20.12 34.58
CA ASP A 296 -1.23 -21.42 34.07
C ASP A 296 -2.41 -21.91 34.95
N PRO A 297 -3.61 -22.13 34.38
CA PRO A 297 -4.00 -21.96 32.97
C PRO A 297 -3.93 -20.50 32.49
N PRO A 298 -3.72 -20.26 31.17
CA PRO A 298 -3.70 -18.92 30.59
C PRO A 298 -4.97 -18.12 30.94
N PRO A 299 -4.87 -16.89 31.50
CA PRO A 299 -6.05 -16.14 31.93
C PRO A 299 -6.85 -15.50 30.80
N ALA A 300 -6.23 -15.30 29.63
CA ALA A 300 -6.85 -14.61 28.50
C ALA A 300 -6.14 -14.90 27.17
N ILE A 301 -6.80 -14.54 26.07
CA ILE A 301 -6.26 -14.61 24.71
C ILE A 301 -6.53 -13.31 23.95
N TRP A 302 -5.50 -12.76 23.32
CA TRP A 302 -5.61 -11.65 22.39
C TRP A 302 -5.87 -12.18 20.98
N VAL A 303 -6.77 -11.52 20.25
CA VAL A 303 -7.25 -11.99 18.95
C VAL A 303 -7.19 -10.87 17.92
N ALA A 304 -6.52 -11.16 16.80
CA ALA A 304 -6.43 -10.31 15.63
C ALA A 304 -7.25 -10.91 14.48
N THR A 305 -8.00 -10.06 13.79
CA THR A 305 -8.91 -10.45 12.71
C THR A 305 -8.67 -9.61 11.46
N THR A 306 -9.46 -9.83 10.40
CA THR A 306 -9.46 -8.95 9.23
C THR A 306 -10.01 -7.54 9.51
N LYS A 307 -10.58 -7.28 10.69
CA LYS A 307 -10.93 -5.93 11.16
C LYS A 307 -9.74 -5.27 11.85
N SER A 308 -9.75 -3.94 11.89
CA SER A 308 -8.71 -3.13 12.53
C SER A 308 -8.70 -3.15 14.06
N THR A 309 -9.81 -3.55 14.68
CA THR A 309 -9.95 -3.72 16.12
C THR A 309 -9.26 -5.00 16.59
N VAL A 310 -8.65 -4.96 17.78
CA VAL A 310 -8.01 -6.12 18.41
C VAL A 310 -8.64 -6.36 19.77
N ASN A 311 -9.07 -7.60 20.04
CA ASN A 311 -9.87 -7.93 21.22
C ASN A 311 -9.08 -8.85 22.17
N LYS A 312 -9.26 -8.67 23.48
CA LYS A 312 -8.84 -9.59 24.54
C LYS A 312 -10.07 -10.34 25.05
N TRP A 313 -10.02 -11.65 25.04
CA TRP A 313 -11.07 -12.52 25.58
C TRP A 313 -10.57 -13.22 26.83
N THR A 314 -11.36 -13.22 27.90
CA THR A 314 -11.01 -13.93 29.13
C THR A 314 -11.19 -15.43 28.95
N LEU A 315 -10.31 -16.21 29.59
CA LEU A 315 -10.38 -17.68 29.64
C LEU A 315 -10.75 -18.16 31.06
N LYS A 316 -11.12 -17.25 31.96
CA LYS A 316 -11.59 -17.61 33.31
C LYS A 316 -12.85 -18.46 33.20
N GLY A 317 -12.89 -19.57 33.94
CA GLY A 317 -14.03 -20.49 33.95
C GLY A 317 -13.99 -21.58 32.86
N ILE A 318 -12.92 -21.68 32.07
CA ILE A 318 -12.79 -22.71 31.02
C ILE A 318 -12.88 -24.15 31.54
N HIS A 319 -12.57 -24.37 32.82
CA HIS A 319 -12.67 -25.67 33.49
C HIS A 319 -14.07 -25.98 34.04
N ASN A 320 -14.94 -24.98 34.20
CA ASN A 320 -16.24 -25.16 34.85
C ASN A 320 -17.28 -25.85 33.95
N PHE A 321 -17.05 -25.91 32.64
CA PHE A 321 -17.97 -26.52 31.66
C PHE A 321 -17.75 -28.03 31.44
N ARG A 322 -16.74 -28.64 32.07
CA ARG A 322 -16.41 -30.07 31.89
C ARG A 322 -17.17 -31.03 32.83
N ALA A 323 -18.04 -30.53 33.72
CA ALA A 323 -18.64 -31.37 34.77
C ALA A 323 -20.17 -31.37 34.84
N SER A 324 -20.89 -30.59 34.02
CA SER A 324 -22.34 -30.80 33.90
C SER A 324 -22.55 -32.06 33.06
N GLY A 325 -22.60 -33.20 33.74
CA GLY A 325 -23.01 -34.45 33.13
C GLY A 325 -24.39 -34.26 32.54
N ASP A 326 -24.46 -34.27 31.21
CA ASP A 326 -25.54 -34.93 30.51
C ASP A 326 -24.87 -35.66 29.35
N TYR A 327 -24.94 -36.99 29.41
CA TYR A 327 -24.74 -37.86 28.27
C TYR A 327 -25.93 -37.73 27.30
N ASP A 328 -26.41 -36.52 27.06
CA ASP A 328 -27.33 -36.26 25.96
C ASP A 328 -26.50 -36.01 24.72
N ASN A 329 -26.34 -37.13 24.03
CA ASN A 329 -25.73 -37.32 22.73
C ASN A 329 -26.57 -36.66 21.62
N ASP A 330 -27.08 -35.45 21.87
CA ASP A 330 -27.84 -34.67 20.92
C ASP A 330 -26.91 -33.61 20.32
N CYS A 331 -26.33 -33.96 19.16
CA CYS A 331 -25.54 -33.07 18.31
C CYS A 331 -26.36 -31.90 17.71
N THR A 332 -27.49 -31.54 18.33
CA THR A 332 -28.50 -30.60 17.83
C THR A 332 -28.57 -29.30 18.64
N ASN A 333 -28.00 -29.26 19.85
CA ASN A 333 -27.96 -28.04 20.67
C ASN A 333 -26.70 -27.20 20.40
N PRO A 334 -26.83 -25.89 20.07
CA PRO A 334 -25.69 -25.03 19.78
C PRO A 334 -24.80 -24.86 21.03
N ILE A 335 -23.50 -25.10 20.88
CA ILE A 335 -22.52 -24.87 21.96
C ILE A 335 -22.55 -23.39 22.32
N THR A 336 -22.89 -23.07 23.57
CA THR A 336 -22.92 -21.69 24.05
C THR A 336 -21.49 -21.18 24.25
N PRO A 337 -21.13 -19.98 23.75
CA PRO A 337 -19.80 -19.42 23.92
C PRO A 337 -19.52 -19.05 25.38
N LEU A 338 -18.28 -19.26 25.84
CA LEU A 338 -17.79 -18.84 27.16
C LEU A 338 -17.93 -17.32 27.36
N CYS A 339 -17.67 -16.55 26.31
CA CYS A 339 -17.71 -15.09 26.32
C CYS A 339 -18.55 -14.56 25.16
N THR A 340 -19.45 -13.64 25.46
CA THR A 340 -20.25 -12.91 24.45
C THR A 340 -19.70 -11.52 24.15
N GLN A 341 -18.85 -10.98 25.04
CA GLN A 341 -18.15 -9.70 24.86
C GLN A 341 -16.68 -9.82 25.28
N PRO A 342 -15.78 -9.07 24.63
CA PRO A 342 -14.37 -9.04 24.99
C PRO A 342 -14.14 -8.29 26.32
N ASP A 343 -13.14 -8.74 27.08
CA ASP A 343 -12.68 -8.13 28.34
C ASP A 343 -11.97 -6.79 28.09
N GLN A 344 -11.26 -6.68 26.96
CA GLN A 344 -10.60 -5.44 26.55
C GLN A 344 -10.66 -5.29 25.02
N VAL A 345 -10.83 -4.05 24.54
CA VAL A 345 -10.87 -3.73 23.10
C VAL A 345 -9.85 -2.63 22.79
N ILE A 346 -8.91 -2.93 21.90
CA ILE A 346 -8.09 -1.91 21.24
C ILE A 346 -8.88 -1.43 20.01
N LYS A 347 -9.18 -0.14 19.98
CA LYS A 347 -9.95 0.50 18.91
C LYS A 347 -9.21 0.41 17.58
N GLY A 348 -9.95 0.20 16.50
CA GLY A 348 -9.47 0.26 15.12
C GLY A 348 -9.95 1.53 14.42
N GLY A 349 -9.18 2.00 13.44
CA GLY A 349 -9.58 3.04 12.51
C GLY A 349 -10.36 2.47 11.33
N ALA A 350 -10.98 3.35 10.53
CA ALA A 350 -11.75 2.95 9.36
C ALA A 350 -10.82 2.66 8.17
N SER A 351 -11.12 1.61 7.40
CA SER A 351 -10.40 1.31 6.15
C SER A 351 -11.14 1.93 4.98
N ILE A 352 -10.43 2.55 4.03
CA ILE A 352 -11.03 2.89 2.73
C ILE A 352 -11.28 1.58 1.97
N ILE A 353 -12.52 1.35 1.55
CA ILE A 353 -12.96 0.10 0.89
C ILE A 353 -13.45 0.33 -0.54
N GLN A 354 -13.77 1.58 -0.90
CA GLN A 354 -14.10 1.97 -2.26
C GLN A 354 -13.40 3.28 -2.60
N CYS A 355 -12.95 3.39 -3.85
CA CYS A 355 -12.26 4.55 -4.38
C CYS A 355 -12.73 4.76 -5.83
N HIS A 356 -13.12 5.99 -6.16
CA HIS A 356 -13.53 6.39 -7.51
C HIS A 356 -12.76 7.65 -7.90
N ILE A 357 -11.97 7.55 -8.97
CA ILE A 357 -11.20 8.66 -9.53
C ILE A 357 -12.09 9.38 -10.54
N LEU A 358 -12.30 10.68 -10.34
CA LEU A 358 -13.11 11.50 -11.25
C LEU A 358 -12.44 11.68 -12.61
N ASN A 359 -13.21 12.14 -13.60
CA ASN A 359 -12.75 12.28 -14.99
C ASN A 359 -11.59 13.28 -15.15
N ASP A 360 -11.48 14.24 -14.23
CA ASP A 360 -10.36 15.19 -14.18
C ASP A 360 -9.02 14.57 -13.74
N LYS A 361 -9.03 13.28 -13.33
CA LYS A 361 -7.86 12.53 -12.85
C LYS A 361 -7.15 13.18 -11.66
N ARG A 362 -7.81 14.11 -10.96
CA ARG A 362 -7.28 14.87 -9.83
C ARG A 362 -8.09 14.61 -8.56
N HIS A 363 -9.39 14.50 -8.68
CA HIS A 363 -10.26 14.35 -7.53
C HIS A 363 -10.67 12.89 -7.34
N ILE A 364 -10.73 12.47 -6.07
CA ILE A 364 -11.04 11.10 -5.68
C ILE A 364 -12.14 11.11 -4.64
N LEU A 365 -13.18 10.31 -4.88
CA LEU A 365 -14.20 9.99 -3.89
C LEU A 365 -13.88 8.65 -3.24
N THR A 366 -13.87 8.60 -1.92
CA THR A 366 -13.63 7.36 -1.17
C THR A 366 -14.77 7.06 -0.23
N LYS A 367 -15.06 5.78 -0.01
CA LYS A 367 -15.96 5.30 1.05
C LYS A 367 -15.20 4.39 2.01
N ASP A 368 -15.36 4.63 3.30
CA ASP A 368 -14.71 3.83 4.35
C ASP A 368 -15.61 2.72 4.94
N THR A 369 -15.05 1.88 5.82
CA THR A 369 -15.78 0.81 6.53
C THR A 369 -16.90 1.29 7.44
N ASN A 370 -16.91 2.58 7.79
CA ASN A 370 -17.96 3.21 8.58
C ASN A 370 -19.04 3.84 7.66
N ASN A 371 -18.92 3.66 6.34
CA ASN A 371 -19.74 4.27 5.29
C ASN A 371 -19.58 5.79 5.15
N ASN A 372 -18.55 6.39 5.74
CA ASN A 372 -18.26 7.81 5.50
C ASN A 372 -17.73 7.98 4.08
N VAL A 373 -18.19 9.04 3.42
CA VAL A 373 -17.71 9.45 2.09
C VAL A 373 -16.80 10.66 2.26
N ALA A 374 -15.62 10.61 1.65
CA ALA A 374 -14.67 11.72 1.63
C ALA A 374 -14.29 12.08 0.20
N TYR A 375 -14.09 13.38 -0.02
CA TYR A 375 -13.58 13.96 -1.26
C TYR A 375 -12.12 14.36 -1.06
N TRP A 376 -11.26 13.87 -1.94
CA TRP A 376 -9.83 14.12 -1.91
C TRP A 376 -9.40 14.87 -3.16
N ASP A 377 -8.60 15.91 -2.98
CA ASP A 377 -7.78 16.47 -4.03
C ASP A 377 -6.38 15.85 -3.94
N VAL A 378 -5.99 15.11 -4.98
CA VAL A 378 -4.67 14.45 -5.09
C VAL A 378 -3.52 15.45 -5.00
N LEU A 379 -3.76 16.70 -5.38
CA LEU A 379 -2.75 17.76 -5.38
C LEU A 379 -2.84 18.68 -4.16
N LYS A 380 -3.91 18.60 -3.36
CA LYS A 380 -4.23 19.52 -2.25
C LYS A 380 -4.02 21.01 -2.60
N VAL A 381 -4.44 21.45 -3.79
CA VAL A 381 -4.31 22.87 -4.16
C VAL A 381 -5.50 23.63 -3.59
N ASN A 382 -5.23 24.64 -2.76
CA ASN A 382 -6.24 25.63 -2.39
C ASN A 382 -6.50 26.54 -3.59
N ALA A 383 -7.69 26.44 -4.18
CA ALA A 383 -8.21 27.31 -5.25
C ALA A 383 -7.41 27.28 -6.57
N GLY A 384 -8.07 27.65 -7.68
CA GLY A 384 -7.55 27.53 -9.03
C GLY A 384 -6.18 28.21 -9.22
N PHE A 385 -5.38 27.67 -10.13
CA PHE A 385 -4.13 28.29 -10.55
C PHE A 385 -4.44 29.65 -11.20
N SER A 386 -4.46 30.74 -10.43
CA SER A 386 -4.57 32.08 -10.98
C SER A 386 -3.17 32.57 -11.32
N SER A 387 -2.85 32.71 -12.61
CA SER A 387 -1.69 33.51 -13.00
C SER A 387 -2.04 35.00 -12.83
N PRO A 388 -1.09 35.85 -12.41
CA PRO A 388 -1.32 37.31 -12.32
C PRO A 388 -1.74 37.95 -13.65
N ASP A 389 -1.36 37.34 -14.77
CA ASP A 389 -1.54 37.89 -16.11
C ASP A 389 -2.79 37.36 -16.83
N GLY A 390 -3.64 36.60 -16.15
CA GLY A 390 -4.84 35.98 -16.75
C GLY A 390 -4.53 34.88 -17.78
N SER A 391 -3.27 34.49 -17.94
CA SER A 391 -2.86 33.35 -18.75
C SER A 391 -3.24 32.03 -18.04
N ASP A 392 -3.79 31.06 -18.77
CA ASP A 392 -4.04 29.71 -18.25
C ASP A 392 -2.85 28.80 -18.65
N PRO A 393 -1.80 28.70 -17.81
CA PRO A 393 -0.62 27.91 -18.17
C PRO A 393 -1.02 26.44 -18.30
N LYS A 394 -0.57 25.79 -19.37
CA LYS A 394 -0.72 24.34 -19.49
C LYS A 394 0.17 23.67 -18.44
N LEU A 395 -0.44 22.98 -17.48
CA LEU A 395 0.30 22.37 -16.37
C LEU A 395 0.44 20.85 -16.53
N ASN A 396 1.63 20.34 -16.24
CA ASN A 396 1.87 18.91 -16.10
C ASN A 396 1.69 18.51 -14.63
N LEU A 397 0.50 18.03 -14.25
CA LEU A 397 0.17 17.68 -12.86
C LEU A 397 1.16 16.69 -12.24
N GLY A 398 1.62 15.70 -13.01
CA GLY A 398 2.59 14.71 -12.55
C GLY A 398 3.94 15.35 -12.24
N GLY A 399 4.41 16.27 -13.09
CA GLY A 399 5.66 16.98 -12.86
C GLY A 399 5.60 17.93 -11.67
N LEU A 400 4.49 18.67 -11.52
CA LEU A 400 4.27 19.53 -10.35
C LEU A 400 4.24 18.71 -9.05
N LEU A 401 3.58 17.55 -9.06
CA LEU A 401 3.53 16.66 -7.91
C LEU A 401 4.92 16.12 -7.53
N LEU A 402 5.75 15.71 -8.49
CA LEU A 402 7.11 15.26 -8.21
C LEU A 402 7.96 16.36 -7.56
N GLN A 403 7.84 17.58 -8.06
CA GLN A 403 8.52 18.75 -7.48
C GLN A 403 8.05 19.05 -6.06
N ALA A 404 6.75 18.90 -5.75
CA ALA A 404 6.22 19.07 -4.40
C ALA A 404 6.65 17.94 -3.45
N LEU A 405 6.73 16.68 -3.94
CA LEU A 405 7.17 15.53 -3.13
C LEU A 405 8.66 15.60 -2.77
N LEU A 406 9.48 16.27 -3.58
CA LEU A 406 10.92 16.43 -3.38
C LEU A 406 11.33 17.87 -3.08
N GLU A 407 10.39 18.72 -2.62
CA GLU A 407 10.62 20.14 -2.36
C GLU A 407 11.72 20.40 -1.33
N TYR A 408 11.89 19.50 -0.36
CA TYR A 408 12.93 19.63 0.67
C TYR A 408 14.27 19.02 0.27
N TRP A 409 14.38 18.39 -0.91
CA TRP A 409 15.65 17.84 -1.39
C TRP A 409 16.52 18.96 -1.98
N PRO A 410 17.69 19.28 -1.38
CA PRO A 410 18.48 20.46 -1.75
C PRO A 410 18.93 20.47 -3.22
N ARG A 411 19.09 19.29 -3.84
CA ARG A 411 19.47 19.17 -5.25
C ARG A 411 18.39 19.71 -6.21
N THR A 412 17.16 19.91 -5.76
CA THR A 412 16.05 20.45 -6.58
C THR A 412 15.93 21.97 -6.54
N HIS A 413 16.71 22.61 -5.66
CA HIS A 413 16.68 24.04 -5.39
C HIS A 413 17.47 24.77 -6.48
N VAL A 414 16.84 25.75 -7.11
CA VAL A 414 17.47 26.59 -8.15
C VAL A 414 17.97 27.87 -7.49
N ASN A 415 19.23 28.22 -7.74
CA ASN A 415 19.77 29.53 -7.37
C ASN A 415 19.44 30.52 -8.49
N PRO A 416 18.90 31.72 -8.17
CA PRO A 416 18.59 32.72 -9.18
C PRO A 416 19.80 33.17 -10.02
N MET A 417 21.03 32.97 -9.54
CA MET A 417 22.26 33.35 -10.26
C MET A 417 22.62 32.41 -11.42
N ASP A 418 22.07 31.20 -11.50
CA ASP A 418 22.37 30.27 -12.60
C ASP A 418 21.53 30.55 -13.86
N GLU A 419 20.55 31.44 -13.79
CA GLU A 419 19.73 31.87 -14.94
C GLU A 419 20.22 33.18 -15.59
N GLU A 420 21.05 33.97 -14.90
CA GLU A 420 21.52 35.29 -15.38
C GLU A 420 22.76 35.26 -16.31
N GLU A 421 23.30 34.10 -16.68
CA GLU A 421 24.41 34.05 -17.65
C GLU A 421 24.00 34.39 -19.10
N ASN A 422 22.72 34.72 -19.38
CA ASN A 422 22.26 35.07 -20.73
C ASN A 422 21.66 36.47 -20.94
N GLU A 423 21.44 37.31 -19.92
CA GLU A 423 21.10 38.73 -20.15
C GLU A 423 21.77 39.65 -19.15
N VAL A 424 22.82 40.34 -19.61
CA VAL A 424 23.45 41.44 -18.89
C VAL A 424 22.48 42.63 -18.87
N ASN A 425 21.96 43.00 -17.70
CA ASN A 425 21.75 44.41 -17.35
C ASN A 425 21.57 44.60 -15.82
N HIS A 426 22.48 45.39 -15.26
CA HIS A 426 22.48 45.86 -13.87
C HIS A 426 21.20 46.60 -13.48
N VAL A 427 20.61 46.25 -12.32
CA VAL A 427 20.07 47.24 -11.36
C VAL A 427 20.29 46.75 -9.92
N ASN A 428 20.87 47.61 -9.09
CA ASN A 428 21.05 47.43 -7.66
C ASN A 428 19.70 47.44 -6.92
N GLY A 429 19.45 46.42 -6.11
CA GLY A 429 18.44 46.41 -5.06
C GLY A 429 18.62 45.18 -4.17
N GLU A 430 18.68 45.37 -2.85
CA GLU A 430 18.77 44.30 -1.86
C GLU A 430 17.53 43.39 -1.96
N GLN A 431 17.60 42.35 -2.79
CA GLN A 431 16.61 41.27 -2.85
C GLN A 431 17.19 40.10 -2.06
N GLU A 432 16.54 39.75 -0.94
CA GLU A 432 16.82 38.48 -0.25
C GLU A 432 16.80 37.34 -1.28
N ASN A 433 17.95 36.72 -1.53
CA ASN A 433 18.11 35.54 -2.39
C ASN A 433 17.25 34.38 -1.86
N ARG A 434 15.96 34.37 -2.19
CA ARG A 434 15.05 33.27 -1.87
C ARG A 434 15.23 32.18 -2.92
N VAL A 435 16.04 31.19 -2.57
CA VAL A 435 16.14 29.91 -3.26
C VAL A 435 14.73 29.41 -3.61
N GLN A 436 14.46 29.19 -4.90
CA GLN A 436 13.14 28.73 -5.33
C GLN A 436 12.97 27.26 -4.94
N LYS A 437 12.02 27.00 -4.04
CA LYS A 437 11.67 25.65 -3.56
C LYS A 437 10.35 25.19 -4.15
N GLY A 438 10.30 23.91 -4.51
CA GLY A 438 9.09 23.26 -5.00
C GLY A 438 8.68 23.73 -6.39
N ASN A 439 7.37 23.80 -6.62
CA ASN A 439 6.79 24.10 -7.93
C ASN A 439 6.13 25.50 -8.03
N GLY A 440 6.03 26.24 -6.92
CA GLY A 440 5.41 27.57 -6.87
C GLY A 440 3.87 27.59 -6.87
N TYR A 441 3.21 26.45 -7.01
CA TYR A 441 1.75 26.32 -7.09
C TYR A 441 1.13 25.69 -5.85
N PHE A 442 1.68 24.59 -5.35
CA PHE A 442 1.16 23.88 -4.18
C PHE A 442 2.26 23.08 -3.47
N GLN A 443 1.98 22.78 -2.20
CA GLN A 443 2.83 21.94 -1.36
C GLN A 443 2.08 20.68 -0.93
N VAL A 444 2.82 19.59 -0.78
CA VAL A 444 2.31 18.34 -0.21
C VAL A 444 2.56 18.38 1.31
N PRO A 445 1.65 17.84 2.16
CA PRO A 445 1.86 17.83 3.59
C PRO A 445 3.24 17.26 3.97
N PRO A 446 4.02 17.93 4.83
CA PRO A 446 5.43 17.54 5.04
C PRO A 446 5.61 16.14 5.67
N HIS A 447 4.57 15.57 6.30
CA HIS A 447 4.58 14.18 6.81
C HIS A 447 4.25 13.13 5.75
N THR A 448 4.02 13.53 4.50
CA THR A 448 3.65 12.58 3.43
C THR A 448 4.81 11.63 3.18
N PRO A 449 4.63 10.30 3.35
CA PRO A 449 5.66 9.33 3.02
C PRO A 449 5.87 9.31 1.51
N VAL A 450 7.13 9.37 1.08
CA VAL A 450 7.57 9.19 -0.31
C VAL A 450 8.32 7.87 -0.40
N ILE A 451 7.97 7.04 -1.39
CA ILE A 451 8.46 5.67 -1.54
C ILE A 451 8.99 5.49 -2.96
N PHE A 452 10.24 5.08 -3.07
CA PHE A 452 10.86 4.63 -4.30
C PHE A 452 10.91 3.11 -4.31
N GLY A 453 10.33 2.49 -5.34
CA GLY A 453 10.25 1.03 -5.43
C GLY A 453 10.35 0.52 -6.85
N GLU A 454 10.77 -0.73 -7.01
CA GLU A 454 10.71 -1.43 -8.29
C GLU A 454 9.27 -1.85 -8.61
N ALA A 455 8.91 -1.88 -9.89
CA ALA A 455 7.58 -2.33 -10.32
C ALA A 455 7.18 -3.75 -9.82
N GLY A 456 8.17 -4.58 -9.45
CA GLY A 456 7.97 -5.92 -8.87
C GLY A 456 7.71 -5.94 -7.36
N GLY A 457 7.58 -4.80 -6.69
CA GLY A 457 7.18 -4.70 -5.28
C GLY A 457 8.33 -4.45 -4.29
N ARG A 458 9.60 -4.61 -4.71
CA ARG A 458 10.75 -4.31 -3.86
C ARG A 458 10.85 -2.82 -3.59
N THR A 459 10.76 -2.43 -2.32
CA THR A 459 10.99 -1.03 -1.91
C THR A 459 12.48 -0.72 -1.85
N LEU A 460 12.93 0.31 -2.55
CA LEU A 460 14.31 0.77 -2.54
C LEU A 460 14.57 1.72 -1.38
N PHE A 461 13.77 2.79 -1.28
CA PHE A 461 13.91 3.82 -0.25
C PHE A 461 12.56 4.40 0.15
N ARG A 462 12.42 4.79 1.42
CA ARG A 462 11.24 5.43 2.00
C ARG A 462 11.72 6.53 2.94
N LEU A 463 11.13 7.71 2.81
CA LEU A 463 11.33 8.85 3.70
C LEU A 463 10.03 9.64 3.84
N LEU A 464 9.97 10.59 4.78
CA LEU A 464 8.93 11.62 4.74
C LEU A 464 9.41 12.79 3.86
N CYS A 465 8.47 13.47 3.20
CA CYS A 465 8.77 14.62 2.35
C CYS A 465 9.73 15.62 3.02
N ARG A 466 9.43 15.99 4.29
CA ARG A 466 10.22 16.95 5.08
C ARG A 466 11.67 16.54 5.36
N ASP A 467 11.96 15.23 5.36
CA ASP A 467 13.26 14.70 5.76
C ASP A 467 14.27 14.68 4.60
N SER A 468 13.83 15.01 3.38
CA SER A 468 14.66 14.96 2.16
C SER A 468 15.91 15.85 2.20
N GLY A 469 16.00 16.78 3.15
CA GLY A 469 17.16 17.65 3.37
C GLY A 469 18.22 17.09 4.31
N GLY A 470 17.98 15.95 4.97
CA GLY A 470 18.97 15.29 5.81
C GLY A 470 20.16 14.78 4.98
N GLU A 471 21.34 14.71 5.58
CA GLU A 471 22.57 14.29 4.90
C GLU A 471 22.47 12.84 4.39
N THR A 472 21.99 11.93 5.26
CA THR A 472 21.80 10.51 4.90
C THR A 472 20.71 10.34 3.86
N GLU A 473 19.57 11.03 4.04
CA GLU A 473 18.44 11.00 3.13
C GLU A 473 18.81 11.54 1.75
N SER A 474 19.52 12.67 1.69
CA SER A 474 20.00 13.28 0.45
C SER A 474 20.97 12.36 -0.29
N MET A 475 21.88 11.70 0.42
CA MET A 475 22.78 10.70 -0.18
C MET A 475 22.00 9.54 -0.79
N LEU A 476 21.02 8.99 -0.05
CA LEU A 476 20.19 7.88 -0.53
C LEU A 476 19.27 8.30 -1.69
N LEU A 477 18.78 9.55 -1.71
CA LEU A 477 18.03 10.10 -2.85
C LEU A 477 18.91 10.18 -4.10
N ASN A 478 20.16 10.64 -3.98
CA ASN A 478 21.10 10.67 -5.11
C ASN A 478 21.35 9.28 -5.72
N GLU A 479 21.33 8.22 -4.91
CA GLU A 479 21.51 6.84 -5.38
C GLU A 479 20.21 6.21 -5.92
N THR A 480 19.05 6.60 -5.39
CA THR A 480 17.78 5.88 -5.60
C THR A 480 16.84 6.56 -6.59
N VAL A 481 16.83 7.89 -6.65
CA VAL A 481 15.91 8.65 -7.51
C VAL A 481 16.25 8.36 -8.98
N PRO A 482 15.30 7.85 -9.78
CA PRO A 482 15.58 7.50 -11.16
C PRO A 482 15.70 8.75 -12.05
N GLN A 483 16.46 8.62 -13.14
CA GLN A 483 16.76 9.75 -14.04
C GLN A 483 15.51 10.50 -14.53
N TRP A 484 14.43 9.80 -14.89
CA TRP A 484 13.20 10.43 -15.37
C TRP A 484 12.53 11.37 -14.32
N VAL A 485 12.82 11.18 -13.04
CA VAL A 485 12.40 12.11 -11.97
C VAL A 485 13.37 13.29 -11.89
N ILE A 486 14.68 13.02 -11.97
CA ILE A 486 15.74 14.05 -11.98
C ILE A 486 15.49 15.06 -13.12
N ASP A 487 15.18 14.57 -14.32
CA ASP A 487 14.89 15.40 -15.50
C ASP A 487 13.81 16.46 -15.18
N ILE A 488 12.81 16.11 -14.36
CA ILE A 488 11.69 17.00 -14.02
C ILE A 488 11.99 17.87 -12.79
N THR A 489 12.57 17.29 -11.74
CA THR A 489 12.69 17.95 -10.44
C THR A 489 13.97 18.77 -10.28
N VAL A 490 15.06 18.32 -10.90
CA VAL A 490 16.38 18.96 -10.87
C VAL A 490 16.58 19.74 -12.16
N ASP A 491 16.51 19.08 -13.31
CA ASP A 491 16.84 19.70 -14.61
C ASP A 491 15.69 20.57 -15.17
N LYS A 492 14.55 20.61 -14.46
CA LYS A 492 13.32 21.35 -14.81
C LYS A 492 12.84 21.11 -16.26
N ASN A 493 13.21 19.98 -16.85
CA ASN A 493 12.86 19.58 -18.20
C ASN A 493 11.49 18.89 -18.22
N MET A 494 10.43 19.71 -18.28
CA MET A 494 9.06 19.20 -18.37
C MET A 494 8.81 18.49 -19.72
N PRO A 495 8.18 17.30 -19.71
CA PRO A 495 7.89 16.58 -20.94
C PRO A 495 6.91 17.36 -21.83
N LYS A 496 7.13 17.28 -23.14
CA LYS A 496 6.29 17.96 -24.14
C LYS A 496 4.84 17.46 -24.07
N PHE A 497 3.89 18.38 -24.23
CA PHE A 497 2.47 18.04 -24.30
C PHE A 497 2.17 17.10 -25.46
N ASN A 498 1.26 16.16 -25.21
CA ASN A 498 0.78 15.24 -26.23
C ASN A 498 0.03 16.00 -27.33
N LYS A 499 0.27 15.60 -28.57
CA LYS A 499 -0.48 16.12 -29.72
C LYS A 499 -1.44 15.05 -30.25
N ILE A 500 -2.64 15.47 -30.62
CA ILE A 500 -3.61 14.65 -31.34
C ILE A 500 -3.51 15.02 -32.83
N PRO A 501 -3.16 14.07 -33.71
CA PRO A 501 -3.41 14.25 -35.14
C PRO A 501 -4.91 14.15 -35.40
N PHE A 502 -5.44 15.08 -36.19
CA PHE A 502 -6.83 15.11 -36.59
C PHE A 502 -7.00 15.61 -38.03
N TYR A 503 -8.10 15.22 -38.66
CA TYR A 503 -8.51 15.74 -39.95
C TYR A 503 -9.57 16.81 -39.76
N LEU A 504 -9.50 17.86 -40.58
CA LEU A 504 -10.48 18.93 -40.63
C LEU A 504 -11.08 18.99 -42.03
N GLN A 505 -12.42 18.89 -42.14
CA GLN A 505 -13.11 18.76 -43.42
C GLN A 505 -14.39 19.60 -43.46
N PRO A 506 -14.82 20.10 -44.63
CA PRO A 506 -16.14 20.70 -44.75
C PRO A 506 -17.22 19.63 -44.50
N HIS A 507 -18.26 19.98 -43.74
CA HIS A 507 -19.44 19.15 -43.59
C HIS A 507 -20.20 19.08 -44.93
N ALA A 508 -20.84 17.95 -45.23
CA ALA A 508 -21.55 17.76 -46.50
C ALA A 508 -22.61 18.84 -46.80
N SER A 509 -23.14 19.48 -45.77
CA SER A 509 -24.11 20.57 -45.89
C SER A 509 -23.52 21.96 -46.15
N SER A 510 -22.19 22.13 -46.17
CA SER A 510 -21.56 23.46 -46.26
C SER A 510 -21.45 23.99 -47.70
N GLY A 511 -21.75 23.18 -48.72
CA GLY A 511 -21.68 23.57 -50.13
C GLY A 511 -20.26 23.89 -50.66
N ALA A 512 -19.23 23.80 -49.82
CA ALA A 512 -17.85 24.09 -50.19
C ALA A 512 -17.24 22.97 -51.03
N LYS A 513 -16.56 23.32 -52.13
CA LYS A 513 -15.78 22.34 -52.92
C LYS A 513 -14.69 21.76 -52.02
N THR A 514 -14.56 20.43 -52.00
CA THR A 514 -13.55 19.69 -51.23
C THR A 514 -12.15 20.25 -51.48
N LEU A 515 -11.71 21.17 -50.62
CA LEU A 515 -10.30 21.47 -50.45
C LEU A 515 -9.64 20.28 -49.74
N LYS A 516 -8.32 20.17 -49.96
CA LYS A 516 -7.46 19.08 -49.49
C LYS A 516 -7.83 18.66 -48.05
N LYS A 517 -7.87 17.35 -47.82
CA LYS A 517 -8.03 16.78 -46.48
C LYS A 517 -6.84 17.21 -45.62
N ASP A 518 -7.02 18.28 -44.85
CA ASP A 518 -5.95 18.84 -44.03
C ASP A 518 -5.78 17.98 -42.78
N ARG A 519 -4.62 17.31 -42.72
CA ARG A 519 -4.19 16.59 -41.51
C ARG A 519 -3.48 17.58 -40.62
N LEU A 520 -4.15 18.01 -39.57
CA LEU A 520 -3.62 18.91 -38.56
C LEU A 520 -3.13 18.11 -37.35
N SER A 521 -2.32 18.76 -36.52
CA SER A 521 -1.87 18.18 -35.24
C SER A 521 -1.76 19.29 -34.22
N ALA A 522 -2.51 19.17 -33.13
CA ALA A 522 -2.55 20.15 -32.07
C ALA A 522 -2.44 19.48 -30.70
N SER A 523 -2.23 20.28 -29.66
CA SER A 523 -2.29 19.83 -28.27
C SER A 523 -3.58 19.05 -28.03
N ASP A 524 -3.50 17.94 -27.31
CA ASP A 524 -4.66 17.16 -26.89
C ASP A 524 -5.66 17.97 -26.04
N MET A 525 -5.16 18.98 -25.30
CA MET A 525 -5.92 19.97 -24.53
C MET A 525 -6.37 21.20 -25.36
N LEU A 526 -6.19 21.22 -26.69
CA LEU A 526 -6.69 22.34 -27.50
C LEU A 526 -8.23 22.35 -27.43
N GLN A 527 -8.82 23.49 -27.09
CA GLN A 527 -10.27 23.67 -27.08
C GLN A 527 -10.83 23.69 -28.51
N VAL A 528 -12.07 23.20 -28.66
CA VAL A 528 -12.82 23.21 -29.91
C VAL A 528 -12.94 24.64 -30.46
N ARG A 529 -13.16 25.64 -29.58
CA ARG A 529 -13.19 27.07 -29.96
C ARG A 529 -11.97 27.50 -30.78
N LYS A 530 -10.76 27.10 -30.37
CA LYS A 530 -9.52 27.43 -31.09
C LYS A 530 -9.45 26.80 -32.48
N VAL A 531 -10.11 25.66 -32.69
CA VAL A 531 -10.26 25.06 -34.03
C VAL A 531 -11.29 25.83 -34.85
N MET A 532 -12.36 26.34 -34.23
CA MET A 532 -13.34 27.19 -34.91
C MET A 532 -12.74 28.53 -35.35
N GLU A 533 -11.93 29.16 -34.49
CA GLU A 533 -11.13 30.35 -34.83
C GLU A 533 -10.22 30.07 -36.05
N HIS A 534 -9.54 28.93 -36.06
CA HIS A 534 -8.71 28.52 -37.20
C HIS A 534 -9.52 28.38 -38.50
N VAL A 535 -10.71 27.76 -38.44
CA VAL A 535 -11.61 27.65 -39.61
C VAL A 535 -12.05 29.04 -40.08
N TYR A 536 -12.45 29.91 -39.14
CA TYR A 536 -12.94 31.24 -39.45
C TYR A 536 -11.86 32.09 -40.14
N GLU A 537 -10.67 32.15 -39.57
CA GLU A 537 -9.57 32.96 -40.09
C GLU A 537 -8.95 32.40 -41.36
N LYS A 538 -8.65 31.09 -41.38
CA LYS A 538 -7.77 30.49 -42.39
C LYS A 538 -8.51 29.80 -43.53
N ILE A 539 -9.78 29.45 -43.33
CA ILE A 539 -10.54 28.67 -44.32
C ILE A 539 -11.65 29.52 -44.92
N ILE A 540 -12.41 30.28 -44.12
CA ILE A 540 -13.58 31.02 -44.62
C ILE A 540 -13.25 32.48 -44.97
N ASN A 541 -12.42 33.18 -44.19
CA ASN A 541 -12.07 34.58 -44.50
C ASN A 541 -11.12 34.73 -45.69
N LEU A 542 -10.36 33.68 -46.04
CA LEU A 542 -9.51 33.67 -47.24
C LEU A 542 -10.31 33.63 -48.56
N ASP A 543 -11.53 33.06 -48.55
CA ASP A 543 -12.40 33.11 -49.73
C ASP A 543 -13.00 34.51 -49.97
N ASN A 544 -13.20 35.31 -48.91
CA ASN A 544 -13.78 36.66 -49.01
C ASN A 544 -12.77 37.77 -49.39
N GLU A 545 -11.47 37.63 -49.07
CA GLU A 545 -10.47 38.64 -49.47
C GLU A 545 -10.15 38.63 -50.98
N SER A 546 -10.64 37.66 -51.74
CA SER A 546 -10.55 37.67 -53.21
C SER A 546 -11.52 38.66 -53.88
N GLN A 547 -12.40 39.32 -53.12
CA GLN A 547 -13.25 40.40 -53.59
C GLN A 547 -13.34 41.51 -52.55
N THR A 548 -12.32 42.38 -52.45
CA THR A 548 -12.49 43.84 -52.28
C THR A 548 -11.13 44.52 -52.17
N THR A 549 -10.83 45.37 -53.15
CA THR A 549 -9.78 46.38 -53.04
C THR A 549 -10.27 47.61 -52.26
N SER A 550 -9.37 48.19 -51.48
CA SER A 550 -9.34 49.55 -50.92
C SER A 550 -10.23 49.87 -49.70
N SER A 551 -9.61 50.09 -48.54
CA SER A 551 -9.27 51.43 -48.03
C SER A 551 -8.72 51.37 -46.60
N SER A 552 -7.73 52.21 -46.35
CA SER A 552 -6.96 52.36 -45.12
C SER A 552 -7.74 53.08 -44.01
N ASN A 553 -7.61 52.62 -42.76
CA ASN A 553 -7.46 53.49 -41.60
C ASN A 553 -6.84 52.75 -40.40
N ASN A 554 -5.85 53.41 -39.79
CA ASN A 554 -5.05 52.96 -38.65
C ASN A 554 -5.72 53.37 -37.34
N GLU A 555 -6.21 52.41 -36.57
CA GLU A 555 -6.17 52.41 -35.09
C GLU A 555 -5.85 50.99 -34.63
N LYS A 556 -4.84 50.82 -33.76
CA LYS A 556 -4.47 49.52 -33.17
C LYS A 556 -5.18 49.37 -31.82
N PRO A 557 -6.16 48.47 -31.66
CA PRO A 557 -6.56 47.96 -30.35
C PRO A 557 -5.46 47.06 -29.79
N GLY A 558 -5.41 46.89 -28.47
CA GLY A 558 -4.51 45.94 -27.81
C GLY A 558 -4.76 44.52 -28.33
N GLU A 559 -3.69 43.71 -28.43
CA GLU A 559 -3.75 42.36 -29.01
C GLU A 559 -4.79 41.45 -28.32
N GLN A 560 -5.07 41.67 -27.03
CA GLN A 560 -6.08 40.94 -26.26
C GLN A 560 -7.54 41.24 -26.67
N GLU A 561 -7.90 42.51 -26.92
CA GLU A 561 -9.27 42.88 -27.34
C GLU A 561 -9.58 42.32 -28.74
N LYS A 562 -8.58 42.26 -29.62
CA LYS A 562 -8.72 41.65 -30.95
C LYS A 562 -8.93 40.15 -30.90
N GLU A 563 -8.24 39.42 -30.01
CA GLU A 563 -8.43 37.97 -29.87
C GLU A 563 -9.82 37.62 -29.31
N GLU A 564 -10.33 38.41 -28.37
CA GLU A 564 -11.67 38.21 -27.79
C GLU A 564 -12.78 38.43 -28.82
N ASP A 565 -12.67 39.48 -29.64
CA ASP A 565 -13.62 39.74 -30.74
C ASP A 565 -13.65 38.61 -31.78
N ILE A 566 -12.48 38.06 -32.14
CA ILE A 566 -12.38 36.98 -33.14
C ILE A 566 -12.97 35.68 -32.59
N ALA A 567 -12.73 35.36 -31.32
CA ALA A 567 -13.25 34.16 -30.67
C ALA A 567 -14.79 34.15 -30.66
N VAL A 568 -15.41 35.29 -30.34
CA VAL A 568 -16.87 35.45 -30.36
C VAL A 568 -17.41 35.33 -31.79
N LEU A 569 -16.81 36.03 -32.75
CA LEU A 569 -17.21 35.98 -34.16
C LEU A 569 -17.10 34.57 -34.77
N ALA A 570 -16.03 33.85 -34.44
CA ALA A 570 -15.83 32.48 -34.88
C ALA A 570 -16.90 31.54 -34.29
N GLU A 571 -17.25 31.71 -33.02
CA GLU A 571 -18.30 30.93 -32.37
C GLU A 571 -19.70 31.23 -32.94
N GLU A 572 -19.98 32.47 -33.31
CA GLU A 572 -21.24 32.86 -33.94
C GLU A 572 -21.38 32.37 -35.39
N LYS A 573 -20.27 32.24 -36.13
CA LYS A 573 -20.32 31.94 -37.57
C LYS A 573 -20.03 30.48 -37.90
N ILE A 574 -19.30 29.75 -37.04
CA ILE A 574 -18.82 28.39 -37.33
C ILE A 574 -19.50 27.37 -36.42
N GLU A 575 -19.81 26.20 -36.98
CA GLU A 575 -20.08 24.98 -36.21
C GLU A 575 -19.01 23.95 -36.49
N LEU A 576 -18.53 23.31 -35.42
CA LEU A 576 -17.67 22.15 -35.49
C LEU A 576 -18.46 20.90 -35.10
N LEU A 577 -18.32 19.84 -35.88
CA LEU A 577 -19.03 18.58 -35.71
C LEU A 577 -18.05 17.41 -35.67
N CYS A 578 -18.38 16.39 -34.89
CA CYS A 578 -17.71 15.09 -34.92
C CYS A 578 -18.79 14.01 -34.97
N GLN A 579 -18.75 13.13 -35.99
CA GLN A 579 -19.81 12.13 -36.23
C GLN A 579 -21.23 12.73 -36.22
N ASP A 580 -21.41 13.83 -36.95
CA ASP A 580 -22.67 14.59 -37.07
C ASP A 580 -23.23 15.17 -35.76
N GLN A 581 -22.46 15.11 -34.66
CA GLN A 581 -22.77 15.78 -33.39
C GLN A 581 -22.06 17.13 -33.33
N VAL A 582 -22.81 18.20 -33.06
CA VAL A 582 -22.27 19.54 -32.80
C VAL A 582 -21.47 19.54 -31.50
N LEU A 583 -20.27 20.09 -31.56
CA LEU A 583 -19.32 20.12 -30.44
C LEU A 583 -19.51 21.38 -29.59
N ASP A 584 -19.41 21.24 -28.27
CA ASP A 584 -19.32 22.36 -27.35
C ASP A 584 -17.95 23.04 -27.51
N PRO A 585 -17.88 24.37 -27.76
CA PRO A 585 -16.63 25.11 -27.93
C PRO A 585 -15.64 24.96 -26.75
N ASN A 586 -16.15 24.68 -25.54
CA ASN A 586 -15.34 24.51 -24.33
C ASN A 586 -14.73 23.12 -24.19
N MET A 587 -15.17 22.13 -24.98
CA MET A 587 -14.56 20.80 -24.98
C MET A 587 -13.14 20.85 -25.55
N ASP A 588 -12.26 20.01 -25.03
CA ASP A 588 -10.92 19.79 -25.59
C ASP A 588 -10.89 18.60 -26.58
N LEU A 589 -9.89 18.59 -27.47
CA LEU A 589 -9.78 17.56 -28.51
C LEU A 589 -9.69 16.12 -27.97
N ARG A 590 -9.06 15.92 -26.80
CA ARG A 590 -9.02 14.59 -26.16
C ARG A 590 -10.40 14.13 -25.69
N THR A 591 -11.23 15.03 -25.16
CA THR A 591 -12.60 14.73 -24.71
C THR A 591 -13.45 14.35 -25.92
N VAL A 592 -13.37 15.13 -27.00
CA VAL A 592 -14.05 14.82 -28.26
C VAL A 592 -13.62 13.46 -28.80
N LYS A 593 -12.30 13.19 -28.82
CA LYS A 593 -11.76 11.90 -29.30
C LYS A 593 -12.19 10.71 -28.44
N HIS A 594 -12.30 10.90 -27.12
CA HIS A 594 -12.64 9.81 -26.20
C HIS A 594 -14.14 9.50 -26.20
N PHE A 595 -14.98 10.53 -26.10
CA PHE A 595 -16.42 10.37 -25.89
C PHE A 595 -17.22 10.33 -27.19
N ILE A 596 -16.87 11.16 -28.17
CA ILE A 596 -17.67 11.36 -29.38
C ILE A 596 -17.13 10.53 -30.55
N TRP A 597 -15.82 10.53 -30.80
CA TRP A 597 -15.26 9.78 -31.93
C TRP A 597 -15.32 8.26 -31.75
N LYS A 598 -16.00 7.54 -32.65
CA LYS A 598 -16.14 6.06 -32.65
C LYS A 598 -15.63 5.36 -33.91
N SER A 599 -15.23 6.07 -34.96
CA SER A 599 -14.93 5.47 -36.27
C SER A 599 -13.53 4.83 -36.40
N GLY A 600 -12.70 4.88 -35.34
CA GLY A 600 -11.31 4.39 -35.37
C GLY A 600 -10.38 5.30 -36.20
N GLY A 601 -9.07 5.23 -35.95
CA GLY A 601 -8.08 6.09 -36.62
C GLY A 601 -7.99 7.51 -36.04
N ASP A 602 -7.38 8.43 -36.80
CA ASP A 602 -7.22 9.83 -36.42
C ASP A 602 -8.59 10.53 -36.28
N LEU A 603 -8.71 11.42 -35.28
CA LEU A 603 -9.94 12.18 -35.04
C LEU A 603 -10.32 12.95 -36.30
N THR A 604 -11.59 12.94 -36.70
CA THR A 604 -12.05 13.72 -37.87
C THR A 604 -13.13 14.69 -37.43
N LEU A 605 -12.88 15.98 -37.65
CA LEU A 605 -13.76 17.09 -37.36
C LEU A 605 -14.30 17.65 -38.67
N HIS A 606 -15.60 17.94 -38.68
CA HIS A 606 -16.26 18.59 -39.80
C HIS A 606 -16.64 20.01 -39.41
N TYR A 607 -16.45 20.98 -40.30
CA TYR A 607 -16.87 22.36 -40.08
C TYR A 607 -17.96 22.78 -41.07
N ARG A 608 -18.86 23.66 -40.64
CA ARG A 608 -19.80 24.36 -41.52
C ARG A 608 -20.05 25.76 -41.01
N GLN A 609 -20.48 26.64 -41.90
CA GLN A 609 -20.98 27.95 -41.50
C GLN A 609 -22.39 27.79 -40.93
N LYS A 610 -22.69 28.47 -39.81
CA LYS A 610 -24.05 28.55 -39.28
C LYS A 610 -24.92 29.28 -40.30
N SER A 611 -26.04 28.67 -40.67
CA SER A 611 -27.10 29.36 -41.41
C SER A 611 -27.63 30.49 -40.53
N THR A 612 -27.60 31.70 -41.06
CA THR A 612 -28.11 32.91 -40.38
C THR A 612 -29.62 32.87 -40.22
#